data_AF-A0A8C8DIA6-F1
#
_entry.id   AF-A0A8C8DIA6-F1
#
_cell.length_a   1.000
_cell.length_b   1.000
_cell.length_c   1.000
_cell.angle_alpha   90.00
_cell.angle_beta   90.00
_cell.angle_gamma   90.00
#
_symmetry.space_group_name_H-M   'P 1'
#
loop_
_entity.id
_entity.type
_entity.pdbx_description
1 polymer ?
#
loop_
_entity_poly.entity_id
_entity_poly.type
_entity_poly.pdbx_seq_one_letter_code
_entity_poly.pdbx_strand_id
1 'polypeptide(L)'
;MDSVAKALEEVLTSALPQGAITVGVYEAAKSLNVDPDNVVLCVLATDEDEVKDVALQIHFTLIQAFCCENDINILRVNSTRRLGQILAGGGKQSGGEPLDLHCVLVSSPHSTSWKDPALSKVSRFCRESRGMDQWVPIIYLPER
;
A
#
# COMPACT_ATOMS: atom_id res chain seq x y z
N MET A 1 5.20 11.08 -12.94
CA MET A 1 4.38 10.13 -12.17
C MET A 1 4.73 8.68 -12.51
N ASP A 2 4.91 8.34 -13.78
CA ASP A 2 5.25 6.97 -14.24
C ASP A 2 6.46 6.34 -13.55
N SER A 3 7.45 7.15 -13.19
CA SER A 3 8.66 6.67 -12.54
C SER A 3 8.44 6.30 -11.06
N VAL A 4 7.42 6.85 -10.40
CA VAL A 4 7.01 6.50 -9.03
C VAL A 4 6.09 5.29 -9.05
N ALA A 5 5.18 5.19 -10.03
CA ALA A 5 4.34 4.01 -10.20
C ALA A 5 5.17 2.73 -10.41
N LYS A 6 6.22 2.80 -11.25
CA LYS A 6 7.18 1.69 -11.41
C LYS A 6 7.92 1.35 -10.12
N ALA A 7 8.34 2.37 -9.36
CA ALA A 7 8.99 2.14 -8.08
C ALA A 7 8.05 1.48 -7.06
N LEU A 8 6.78 1.86 -7.04
CA LEU A 8 5.78 1.19 -6.20
C LEU A 8 5.61 -0.29 -6.60
N GLU A 9 5.53 -0.59 -7.90
CA GLU A 9 5.47 -1.97 -8.41
C GLU A 9 6.72 -2.77 -8.00
N GLU A 10 7.91 -2.18 -8.10
CA GLU A 10 9.18 -2.78 -7.66
C GLU A 10 9.20 -3.05 -6.15
N VAL A 11 8.76 -2.11 -5.31
CA VAL A 11 8.65 -2.28 -3.85
C VAL A 11 7.72 -3.44 -3.50
N LEU A 12 6.53 -3.48 -4.10
CA LEU A 12 5.56 -4.55 -3.81
C LEU A 12 6.08 -5.91 -4.29
N THR A 13 6.73 -5.96 -5.44
CA THR A 13 7.29 -7.21 -5.98
C THR A 13 8.51 -7.69 -5.17
N SER A 14 9.32 -6.77 -4.64
CA SER A 14 10.49 -7.11 -3.81
C SER A 14 10.09 -7.50 -2.38
N ALA A 15 9.03 -6.89 -1.84
CA ALA A 15 8.51 -7.16 -0.50
C ALA A 15 7.85 -8.53 -0.36
N LEU A 16 7.15 -8.98 -1.41
CA LEU A 16 6.36 -10.22 -1.40
C LEU A 16 7.19 -11.47 -1.02
N PRO A 17 8.33 -11.80 -1.67
CA PRO A 17 9.12 -12.98 -1.32
C PRO A 17 9.79 -12.89 0.05
N GLN A 18 9.89 -11.69 0.64
CA GLN A 18 10.47 -11.49 1.96
C GLN A 18 9.45 -11.70 3.10
N GLY A 19 8.19 -11.98 2.78
CA GLY A 19 7.11 -12.07 3.77
C GLY A 19 6.81 -10.72 4.42
N ALA A 20 7.18 -9.63 3.77
CA ALA A 20 7.11 -8.26 4.28
C ALA A 20 5.81 -7.54 3.87
N ILE A 21 4.78 -8.29 3.46
CA ILE A 21 3.49 -7.75 3.00
C ILE A 21 2.36 -8.24 3.88
N THR A 22 1.53 -7.31 4.34
CA THR A 22 0.20 -7.59 4.90
C THR A 22 -0.86 -7.15 3.89
N VAL A 23 -1.86 -7.98 3.62
CA VAL A 23 -2.95 -7.70 2.68
C VAL A 23 -4.28 -7.81 3.42
N GLY A 24 -5.18 -6.84 3.20
CA GLY A 24 -6.49 -6.77 3.83
C GLY A 24 -6.60 -5.57 4.77
N VAL A 25 -7.78 -4.97 4.82
CA VAL A 25 -8.07 -3.81 5.68
C VAL A 25 -7.97 -4.19 7.15
N TYR A 26 -8.52 -5.34 7.51
CA TYR A 26 -8.55 -5.80 8.89
C TYR A 26 -7.16 -6.22 9.37
N GLU A 27 -6.43 -6.97 8.54
CA GLU A 27 -5.06 -7.40 8.80
C GLU A 27 -4.13 -6.20 8.90
N ALA A 28 -4.30 -5.20 8.03
CA ALA A 28 -3.54 -3.95 8.10
C ALA A 28 -3.80 -3.21 9.41
N ALA A 29 -5.07 -3.02 9.79
CA ALA A 29 -5.43 -2.38 11.05
C ALA A 29 -4.85 -3.13 12.26
N LYS A 30 -4.85 -4.47 12.23
CA LYS A 30 -4.24 -5.30 13.26
C LYS A 30 -2.72 -5.10 13.32
N SER A 31 -2.02 -5.13 12.20
CA SER A 31 -0.56 -4.94 12.14
C SER A 31 -0.16 -3.54 12.64
N LEU A 32 -0.89 -2.50 12.22
CA LEU A 32 -0.69 -1.12 12.69
C LEU A 32 -0.90 -0.98 14.21
N ASN A 33 -1.87 -1.70 14.78
CA ASN A 33 -2.10 -1.69 16.22
C ASN A 33 -1.04 -2.47 17.02
N VAL A 34 -0.39 -3.47 16.43
CA VAL A 34 0.58 -4.32 17.12
C VAL A 34 1.99 -3.73 17.07
N ASP A 35 2.43 -3.32 15.87
CA ASP A 35 3.80 -2.83 15.65
C ASP A 35 3.84 -1.83 14.48
N PRO A 36 3.41 -0.58 14.73
CA PRO A 36 3.38 0.46 13.70
C PRO A 36 4.79 0.89 13.26
N ASP A 37 5.78 0.80 14.14
CA ASP A 37 7.18 1.18 13.86
C ASP A 37 7.80 0.29 12.77
N ASN A 38 7.32 -0.93 12.63
CA ASN A 38 7.76 -1.85 11.59
C ASN A 38 7.11 -1.59 10.23
N VAL A 39 6.05 -0.77 10.13
CA VAL A 39 5.35 -0.49 8.87
C VAL A 39 5.98 0.71 8.16
N VAL A 40 6.47 0.52 6.94
CA VAL A 40 7.19 1.56 6.18
C VAL A 40 6.35 2.21 5.08
N LEU A 41 5.31 1.51 4.60
CA LEU A 41 4.41 1.98 3.56
C LEU A 41 3.02 1.36 3.71
N CYS A 42 1.97 2.17 3.55
CA CYS A 42 0.57 1.77 3.47
C CYS A 42 0.01 2.16 2.09
N VAL A 43 -0.62 1.21 1.41
CA VAL A 43 -1.23 1.38 0.09
C VAL A 43 -2.72 1.09 0.21
N LEU A 44 -3.54 2.09 -0.05
CA LEU A 44 -5.00 1.93 -0.13
C LEU A 44 -5.44 1.79 -1.58
N ALA A 45 -6.33 0.86 -1.87
CA ALA A 45 -6.91 0.67 -3.19
C ALA A 45 -8.43 0.62 -3.09
N THR A 46 -9.10 1.31 -4.02
CA THR A 46 -10.56 1.28 -4.09
C THR A 46 -10.96 1.41 -5.55
N ASP A 47 -11.91 0.60 -5.97
CA ASP A 47 -12.53 0.74 -7.28
C ASP A 47 -13.76 1.67 -7.18
N GLU A 48 -14.22 2.22 -8.31
CA GLU A 48 -15.28 3.25 -8.34
C GLU A 48 -16.59 2.79 -7.70
N ASP A 49 -16.92 1.50 -7.79
CA ASP A 49 -18.13 0.91 -7.23
C ASP A 49 -18.11 0.83 -5.69
N GLU A 50 -16.91 0.75 -5.10
CA GLU A 50 -16.67 0.56 -3.66
C GLU A 50 -16.62 1.89 -2.89
N VAL A 51 -16.59 3.01 -3.62
CA VAL A 51 -16.74 4.35 -3.05
C VAL A 51 -18.07 4.50 -2.29
N LYS A 52 -19.06 3.66 -2.62
CA LYS A 52 -20.38 3.64 -1.95
C LYS A 52 -20.41 2.81 -0.66
N ASP A 53 -19.38 2.02 -0.39
CA ASP A 53 -19.30 1.23 0.84
C ASP A 53 -18.86 2.13 2.00
N VAL A 54 -19.83 2.56 2.81
CA VAL A 54 -19.59 3.41 3.98
C VAL A 54 -18.67 2.74 4.99
N ALA A 55 -18.79 1.42 5.20
CA ALA A 55 -17.95 0.71 6.14
C ALA A 55 -16.49 0.72 5.66
N LEU A 56 -16.25 0.47 4.38
CA LEU A 56 -14.91 0.53 3.80
C LEU A 56 -14.31 1.94 3.90
N GLN A 57 -15.09 2.99 3.59
CA GLN A 57 -14.63 4.38 3.70
C GLN A 57 -14.29 4.78 5.14
N ILE A 58 -15.04 4.28 6.14
CA ILE A 58 -14.71 4.47 7.56
C ILE A 58 -13.35 3.85 7.86
N HIS A 59 -13.10 2.60 7.45
CA HIS A 59 -11.81 1.96 7.69
C HIS A 59 -10.65 2.69 7.02
N PHE A 60 -10.82 3.16 5.77
CA PHE A 60 -9.81 3.98 5.11
C PHE A 60 -9.52 5.26 5.88
N THR A 61 -10.55 5.94 6.36
CA THR A 61 -10.39 7.16 7.16
C THR A 61 -9.59 6.88 8.43
N LEU A 62 -9.90 5.79 9.14
CA LEU A 62 -9.19 5.38 10.35
C LEU A 62 -7.72 5.03 10.07
N ILE A 63 -7.46 4.23 9.03
CA ILE A 63 -6.10 3.85 8.63
C ILE A 63 -5.31 5.08 8.19
N GLN A 64 -5.92 5.99 7.43
CA GLN A 64 -5.28 7.24 7.01
C GLN A 64 -4.88 8.11 8.20
N ALA A 65 -5.80 8.31 9.14
CA ALA A 65 -5.52 9.08 10.35
C ALA A 65 -4.34 8.46 11.13
N PHE A 66 -4.39 7.15 11.37
CA PHE A 66 -3.34 6.43 12.09
C PHE A 66 -1.98 6.53 11.39
N CYS A 67 -1.91 6.28 10.08
CA CYS A 67 -0.66 6.37 9.33
C CYS A 67 -0.11 7.80 9.30
N CYS A 68 -0.97 8.81 9.20
CA CYS A 68 -0.52 10.21 9.22
C CYS A 68 0.03 10.63 10.59
N GLU A 69 -0.61 10.20 11.68
CA GLU A 69 -0.17 10.49 13.05
C GLU A 69 1.17 9.81 13.39
N ASN A 70 1.42 8.62 12.85
CA ASN A 70 2.63 7.84 13.11
C ASN A 70 3.74 8.05 12.06
N ASP A 71 3.63 9.06 11.20
CA ASP A 71 4.59 9.34 10.11
C ASP A 71 4.83 8.16 9.14
N ILE A 72 3.85 7.27 9.00
CA ILE A 72 3.90 6.15 8.05
C ILE A 72 3.58 6.70 6.66
N ASN A 73 4.40 6.33 5.67
CA ASN A 73 4.13 6.72 4.29
C ASN A 73 2.82 6.06 3.85
N ILE A 74 1.87 6.84 3.37
CA ILE A 74 0.59 6.34 2.88
C ILE A 74 0.27 6.91 1.51
N LEU A 75 -0.34 6.11 0.64
CA LEU A 75 -0.78 6.52 -0.70
C LEU A 75 -2.01 5.73 -1.14
N ARG A 76 -2.69 6.24 -2.16
CA ARG A 76 -3.80 5.56 -2.84
C ARG A 76 -3.42 5.10 -4.23
N VAL A 77 -3.93 3.95 -4.65
CA VAL A 77 -3.89 3.47 -6.03
C VAL A 77 -5.30 3.37 -6.61
N ASN A 78 -5.38 3.48 -7.93
CA ASN A 78 -6.64 3.59 -8.67
C ASN A 78 -7.29 2.25 -9.03
N SER A 79 -6.68 1.10 -8.70
CA SER A 79 -7.21 -0.20 -9.10
C SER A 79 -6.78 -1.32 -8.16
N THR A 80 -7.75 -1.96 -7.50
CA THR A 80 -7.52 -3.17 -6.69
C THR A 80 -7.05 -4.33 -7.59
N ARG A 81 -7.65 -4.43 -8.79
CA ARG A 81 -7.30 -5.44 -9.80
C ARG A 81 -5.84 -5.36 -10.20
N ARG A 82 -5.32 -4.16 -10.50
CA ARG A 82 -3.91 -4.00 -10.89
C ARG A 82 -2.97 -4.30 -9.74
N LEU A 83 -3.32 -3.89 -8.52
CA LEU A 83 -2.58 -4.23 -7.32
C LEU A 83 -2.50 -5.75 -7.10
N GLY A 84 -3.61 -6.46 -7.31
CA GLY A 84 -3.67 -7.92 -7.26
C GLY A 84 -2.77 -8.61 -8.28
N GLN A 85 -2.66 -8.08 -9.50
CA GLN A 85 -1.74 -8.63 -10.51
C GLN A 85 -0.26 -8.53 -10.11
N ILE A 86 0.11 -7.42 -9.47
CA ILE A 86 1.47 -7.19 -8.96
C ILE A 86 1.76 -8.20 -7.83
N LEU A 87 0.84 -8.32 -6.87
CA LEU A 87 1.00 -9.21 -5.72
C LEU A 87 0.87 -10.70 -6.06
N ALA A 88 0.19 -11.06 -7.15
CA ALA A 88 0.12 -12.44 -7.63
C ALA A 88 1.33 -12.87 -8.47
N GLY A 89 2.34 -12.00 -8.65
CA GLY A 89 3.53 -12.28 -9.45
C GLY A 89 3.21 -12.59 -10.92
N GLY A 90 2.09 -12.09 -11.45
CA GLY A 90 1.62 -12.39 -12.81
C GLY A 90 0.99 -13.78 -13.00
N GLY A 91 0.81 -14.57 -11.94
CA GLY A 91 0.09 -15.84 -11.96
C GLY A 91 -1.40 -15.67 -11.71
N LYS A 92 -2.25 -16.38 -12.47
CA LYS A 92 -3.69 -16.48 -12.18
C LYS A 92 -3.87 -17.16 -10.82
N GLN A 93 -4.43 -16.47 -9.83
CA GLN A 93 -4.90 -17.13 -8.61
C GLN A 93 -5.96 -18.16 -8.99
N SER A 94 -5.69 -19.42 -8.64
CA SER A 94 -6.58 -20.55 -8.89
C SER A 94 -7.50 -20.71 -7.68
N GLY A 95 -8.74 -20.22 -7.78
CA GLY A 95 -9.88 -20.73 -7.01
C GLY A 95 -9.95 -20.47 -5.50
N GLY A 96 -9.30 -19.43 -4.97
CA GLY A 96 -9.49 -18.96 -3.59
C GLY A 96 -10.53 -17.82 -3.49
N GLU A 97 -11.02 -17.56 -2.28
CA GLU A 97 -11.88 -16.41 -1.96
C GLU A 97 -11.22 -15.09 -2.43
N PRO A 98 -12.01 -14.08 -2.84
CA PRO A 98 -11.46 -12.80 -3.27
C PRO A 98 -10.62 -12.19 -2.15
N LEU A 99 -9.32 -12.00 -2.41
CA LEU A 99 -8.41 -11.37 -1.46
C LEU A 99 -8.83 -9.91 -1.28
N ASP A 100 -9.03 -9.46 -0.03
CA ASP A 100 -9.26 -8.06 0.30
C ASP A 100 -7.99 -7.26 -0.05
N LEU A 101 -7.98 -6.63 -1.22
CA LEU A 101 -6.86 -5.85 -1.73
C LEU A 101 -7.02 -4.36 -1.44
N HIS A 102 -7.97 -3.98 -0.59
CA HIS A 102 -8.26 -2.57 -0.31
C HIS A 102 -7.19 -1.89 0.54
N CYS A 103 -6.40 -2.66 1.28
CA CYS A 103 -5.24 -2.18 2.02
C CYS A 103 -4.08 -3.17 1.90
N VAL A 104 -2.89 -2.63 1.65
CA VAL A 104 -1.64 -3.39 1.64
C VAL A 104 -0.59 -2.64 2.44
N LEU A 105 0.02 -3.31 3.41
CA LEU A 105 1.15 -2.77 4.16
C LEU A 105 2.44 -3.42 3.71
N VAL A 106 3.49 -2.61 3.65
CA VAL A 106 4.88 -3.08 3.53
C VAL A 106 5.55 -2.83 4.87
N SER A 107 6.11 -3.89 5.45
CA SER A 107 6.84 -3.83 6.72
C SER A 107 8.35 -3.94 6.48
N SER A 108 9.18 -3.35 7.33
CA SER A 108 10.62 -3.55 7.24
C SER A 108 10.96 -5.03 7.52
N PRO A 109 11.76 -5.71 6.69
CA PRO A 109 12.32 -7.00 7.05
C PRO A 109 13.25 -6.75 8.24
N HIS A 110 13.31 -7.72 9.15
CA HIS A 110 14.08 -7.64 10.41
C HIS A 110 15.60 -7.41 10.25
N SER A 111 16.12 -7.28 9.03
CA SER A 111 17.47 -6.84 8.75
C SER A 111 17.51 -5.32 8.61
N THR A 112 18.27 -4.64 9.46
CA THR A 112 18.43 -3.19 9.64
C THR A 112 18.92 -2.39 8.42
N SER A 113 18.87 -2.94 7.21
CA SER A 113 19.37 -2.28 6.01
C SER A 113 18.55 -2.59 4.76
N TRP A 114 17.21 -2.62 4.84
CA TRP A 114 16.39 -2.57 3.62
C TRP A 114 16.54 -1.20 2.94
N LYS A 115 17.59 -1.08 2.13
CA LYS A 115 17.89 0.09 1.31
C LYS A 115 17.37 -0.16 -0.09
N ASP A 116 16.05 -0.22 -0.23
CA ASP A 116 15.44 -0.29 -1.55
C ASP A 116 15.39 1.13 -2.16
N PRO A 117 16.11 1.39 -3.27
CA PRO A 117 16.04 2.68 -3.95
C PRO A 117 14.61 2.99 -4.43
N ALA A 118 13.81 1.97 -4.75
CA ALA A 118 12.41 2.14 -5.12
C ALA A 118 11.58 2.61 -3.92
N LEU A 119 11.77 2.01 -2.73
CA LEU A 119 11.10 2.45 -1.50
C LEU A 119 11.48 3.89 -1.16
N SER A 120 12.77 4.23 -1.23
CA SER A 120 13.25 5.59 -0.96
C SER A 120 12.58 6.62 -1.88
N LYS A 121 12.34 6.25 -3.14
CA LYS A 121 11.66 7.10 -4.13
C LYS A 121 10.17 7.27 -3.82
N VAL A 122 9.48 6.19 -3.42
CA VAL A 122 8.08 6.25 -2.98
C VAL A 122 7.93 7.07 -1.71
N SER A 123 8.78 6.84 -0.69
CA SER A 123 8.79 7.64 0.55
C SER A 123 9.06 9.12 0.29
N ARG A 124 9.98 9.44 -0.62
CA ARG A 124 10.22 10.84 -1.02
C ARG A 124 8.97 11.45 -1.66
N PHE A 125 8.30 10.71 -2.56
CA PHE A 125 7.06 11.18 -3.17
C PHE A 125 5.95 11.44 -2.13
N CYS A 126 5.76 10.55 -1.16
CA CYS A 126 4.79 10.77 -0.08
C CYS A 126 5.14 12.01 0.75
N ARG A 127 6.42 12.19 1.08
CA ARG A 127 6.90 13.36 1.84
C ARG A 127 6.73 14.68 1.09
N GLU A 128 7.10 14.71 -0.19
CA GLU A 128 6.92 15.89 -1.05
C GLU A 128 5.44 16.24 -1.21
N SER A 129 4.58 15.23 -1.38
CA SER A 129 3.13 15.40 -1.48
C SER A 129 2.53 15.96 -0.19
N ARG A 130 2.96 15.46 0.97
CA ARG A 130 2.55 15.98 2.27
C ARG A 130 2.93 17.46 2.45
N GLY A 131 4.09 17.87 1.95
CA GLY A 131 4.50 19.28 1.91
C GLY A 131 3.62 20.18 1.03
N MET A 132 2.79 19.59 0.18
CA MET A 132 1.80 20.27 -0.68
C MET A 132 0.35 20.04 -0.20
N ASP A 133 0.14 19.72 1.08
CA ASP A 133 -1.16 19.38 1.67
C ASP A 133 -1.87 18.17 1.04
N GLN A 134 -1.15 17.36 0.26
CA GLN A 134 -1.63 16.10 -0.28
C GLN A 134 -1.22 14.96 0.66
N TRP A 135 -1.95 14.81 1.77
CA TRP A 135 -1.66 13.84 2.84
C TRP A 135 -1.67 12.38 2.37
N VAL A 136 -2.54 12.06 1.41
CA VAL A 136 -2.64 10.73 0.82
C VAL A 136 -2.60 10.85 -0.70
N PRO A 137 -1.40 10.94 -1.29
CA PRO A 137 -1.26 11.13 -2.74
C PRO A 137 -1.77 9.90 -3.50
N ILE A 138 -2.24 10.13 -4.73
CA ILE A 138 -2.75 9.09 -5.62
C ILE A 138 -1.68 8.72 -6.65
N ILE A 139 -1.45 7.44 -6.85
CA ILE A 139 -0.62 6.88 -7.92
C ILE A 139 -1.51 6.08 -8.86
N TYR A 140 -1.43 6.41 -10.15
CA TYR A 140 -2.08 5.64 -11.20
C TYR A 140 -1.15 4.52 -11.65
N LEU A 141 -1.53 3.28 -11.37
CA LEU A 141 -0.77 2.12 -11.82
C LEU A 141 -1.01 1.93 -13.33
N PRO A 142 0.05 1.77 -14.15
CA PRO A 142 -0.11 1.59 -15.58
C PRO A 142 -0.81 0.26 -15.89
N GLU A 143 -1.76 0.29 -16.83
CA GLU A 143 -2.31 -0.91 -17.43
C GLU A 143 -1.23 -1.57 -18.30
N ARG A 144 -0.94 -2.85 -18.07
CA ARG A 144 -0.02 -3.65 -18.89
C ARG A 144 -0.79 -4.65 -19.71
#